data_AF-A0A0G1UTT1-F1
#
_entry.id   AF-A0A0G1UTT1-F1
#
_cell.length_a   1.000
_cell.length_b   1.000
_cell.length_c   1.000
_cell.angle_alpha   90.00
_cell.angle_beta   90.00
_cell.angle_gamma   90.00
#
_symmetry.space_group_name_H-M   'P 1'
#
loop_
_entity.id
_entity.type
_entity.pdbx_description
1 polymer ?
#
loop_
_entity_poly.entity_id
_entity_poly.type
_entity_poly.pdbx_seq_one_letter_code
_entity_poly.pdbx_strand_id
1 'polypeptide(L)'
;AYTDTTASEGTTYGYRVRGHDDATGSYTAYTAIDYITPNCIAPTPTKTPTKTPTKTPTKTSTPPQPTLTPTIPAGKPGDANGDGKVDGFDYLVWLSHYGQTSNNGPIDGDFNSDGSVNGQDYLVWLSNYGT
;
A
#
# COMPACT_ATOMS: atom_id res chain seq x y z
N ALA A 1 -9.76 -6.52 31.43
CA ALA A 1 -8.64 -5.95 30.66
C ALA A 1 -8.26 -4.62 31.30
N TYR A 2 -6.97 -4.34 31.48
CA TYR A 2 -6.47 -3.06 32.01
C TYR A 2 -5.84 -2.27 30.86
N THR A 3 -6.18 -1.00 30.76
CA THR A 3 -5.61 -0.08 29.76
C THR A 3 -4.85 1.01 30.50
N ASP A 4 -3.53 1.09 30.27
CA ASP A 4 -2.68 2.15 30.81
C ASP A 4 -2.68 3.35 29.86
N THR A 5 -3.37 4.43 30.24
CA THR A 5 -3.44 5.66 29.44
C THR A 5 -2.24 6.58 29.61
N THR A 6 -1.27 6.20 30.45
CA THR A 6 -0.07 6.99 30.73
C THR A 6 1.17 6.47 29.98
N ALA A 7 1.03 5.38 29.25
CA ALA A 7 2.09 4.81 28.43
C ALA A 7 2.36 5.67 27.18
N SER A 8 3.62 6.05 27.00
CA SER A 8 4.14 6.79 25.85
C SER A 8 4.79 5.83 24.87
N GLU A 9 4.79 6.18 23.59
CA GLU A 9 5.41 5.37 22.53
C GLU A 9 6.93 5.28 22.69
N GLY A 10 7.50 4.15 22.27
CA GLY A 10 8.94 3.91 22.29
C GLY A 10 9.58 3.89 23.67
N THR A 11 8.77 3.75 24.71
CA THR A 11 9.22 3.69 26.10
C THR A 11 8.99 2.28 26.62
N THR A 12 10.01 1.68 27.24
CA THR A 12 9.86 0.39 27.91
C THR A 12 9.22 0.61 29.27
N TYR A 13 8.10 -0.07 29.52
CA TYR A 13 7.41 -0.05 30.80
C TYR A 13 7.54 -1.41 31.49
N GLY A 14 7.98 -1.38 32.75
CA GLY A 14 7.98 -2.55 33.62
C GLY A 14 6.71 -2.60 34.46
N TYR A 15 5.86 -3.60 34.23
CA TYR A 15 4.64 -3.82 35.00
C TYR A 15 4.82 -4.97 35.99
N ARG A 16 4.12 -4.90 37.12
CA ARG A 16 4.03 -6.02 38.08
C ARG A 16 2.57 -6.41 38.26
N VAL A 17 2.28 -7.69 38.10
CA VAL A 17 0.93 -8.25 38.27
C VAL A 17 0.91 -9.23 39.44
N ARG A 18 -0.24 -9.32 40.11
CA ARG A 18 -0.50 -10.31 41.16
C ARG A 18 -1.98 -10.70 41.16
N GLY A 19 -2.28 -11.92 41.57
CA GLY A 19 -3.64 -12.39 41.76
C GLY A 19 -4.22 -11.86 43.08
N HIS A 20 -5.51 -11.59 43.10
CA HIS A 20 -6.29 -11.27 44.30
C HIS A 20 -7.31 -12.38 44.53
N ASP A 21 -7.42 -12.85 45.76
CA ASP A 21 -8.46 -13.79 46.19
C ASP A 21 -9.55 -13.02 46.93
N ASP A 22 -10.73 -12.91 46.33
CA ASP A 22 -11.87 -12.16 46.89
C ASP A 22 -12.45 -12.83 48.16
N ALA A 23 -12.21 -14.12 48.38
CA ALA A 23 -12.70 -14.83 49.56
C ALA A 23 -11.83 -14.58 50.80
N THR A 24 -10.52 -14.43 50.60
CA THR A 24 -9.54 -14.25 51.69
C THR A 24 -8.94 -12.85 51.75
N GLY A 25 -9.21 -11.99 50.76
CA GLY A 25 -8.60 -10.66 50.59
C GLY A 25 -7.10 -10.70 50.35
N SER A 26 -6.54 -11.88 50.11
CA SER A 26 -5.10 -12.10 50.01
C SER A 26 -4.60 -11.89 48.59
N TYR A 27 -3.35 -11.48 48.47
CA TYR A 27 -2.68 -11.30 47.19
C TYR A 27 -1.54 -12.29 47.02
N THR A 28 -1.36 -12.81 45.81
CA THR A 28 -0.17 -13.62 45.47
C THR A 28 1.08 -12.75 45.32
N ALA A 29 2.25 -13.41 45.22
CA ALA A 29 3.50 -12.73 44.92
C ALA A 29 3.46 -12.03 43.55
N TYR A 30 4.20 -10.93 43.42
CA TYR A 30 4.30 -10.20 42.16
C TYR A 30 5.06 -10.98 41.08
N THR A 31 4.56 -10.94 39.85
CA THR A 31 5.28 -11.35 38.64
C THR A 31 5.56 -10.10 37.79
N ALA A 32 6.77 -9.97 37.28
CA ALA A 32 7.16 -8.86 36.41
C ALA A 32 6.86 -9.18 34.94
N ILE A 33 6.38 -8.19 34.19
CA ILE A 33 6.17 -8.24 32.74
C ILE A 33 6.75 -6.95 32.17
N ASP A 34 7.69 -7.08 31.24
CA ASP A 34 8.19 -5.95 30.48
C ASP A 34 7.35 -5.78 29.21
N TYR A 35 6.86 -4.56 29.00
CA TYR A 35 6.06 -4.21 27.83
C TYR A 35 6.71 -3.04 27.11
N ILE A 36 7.09 -3.27 25.86
CA ILE A 36 7.68 -2.25 25.00
C ILE A 36 6.55 -1.72 24.13
N THR A 37 6.20 -0.45 24.29
CA THR A 37 5.31 0.22 23.33
C THR A 37 6.11 0.41 22.03
N PRO A 38 5.65 -0.13 20.89
CA PRO A 38 6.30 0.15 19.62
C PRO A 38 6.33 1.66 19.41
N ASN A 39 7.47 2.20 18.95
CA ASN A 39 7.50 3.59 18.49
C ASN A 39 6.47 3.72 17.36
N CYS A 40 5.46 4.59 17.50
CA CYS A 40 4.76 5.03 16.30
C CYS A 40 5.71 6.01 15.61
N ILE A 41 6.24 5.57 14.48
CA ILE A 41 6.85 6.52 13.57
C ILE A 41 5.66 7.12 12.84
N ALA A 42 5.32 8.36 13.17
CA ALA A 42 4.34 9.10 12.38
C ALA A 42 4.78 8.99 10.91
N PRO A 43 3.90 8.58 9.98
CA PRO A 43 4.26 8.57 8.58
C PRO A 43 4.77 9.97 8.26
N THR A 44 6.01 10.05 7.78
CA THR A 44 6.59 11.33 7.41
C THR A 44 5.60 11.97 6.44
N PRO A 45 5.07 13.18 6.70
CA PRO A 45 4.17 13.83 5.78
C PRO A 45 4.93 13.93 4.46
N THR A 46 4.54 13.11 3.51
CA THR A 46 5.07 13.16 2.16
C THR A 46 4.69 14.55 1.69
N LYS A 47 5.69 15.37 1.34
CA LYS A 47 5.43 16.72 0.83
C LYS A 47 4.36 16.57 -0.24
N THR A 48 3.17 17.11 0.03
CA THR A 48 2.12 17.18 -0.98
C THR A 48 2.75 17.80 -2.21
N PRO A 49 2.75 17.14 -3.38
CA PRO A 49 3.31 17.74 -4.57
C PRO A 49 2.58 19.07 -4.78
N THR A 50 3.29 20.17 -4.52
CA THR A 50 2.78 21.50 -4.82
C THR A 50 2.47 21.48 -6.29
N LYS A 51 1.20 21.67 -6.65
CA LYS A 51 0.78 21.85 -8.05
C LYS A 51 1.60 23.00 -8.62
N THR A 52 2.70 22.65 -9.28
CA THR A 52 3.45 23.60 -10.08
C THR A 52 2.47 24.04 -11.17
N PRO A 53 2.24 25.33 -11.40
CA PRO A 53 1.31 25.77 -12.43
C PRO A 53 1.74 25.13 -13.74
N THR A 54 0.94 24.16 -14.19
CA THR A 54 1.14 23.44 -15.43
C THR A 54 1.05 24.49 -16.54
N LYS A 55 2.18 24.83 -17.16
CA LYS A 55 2.15 25.55 -18.43
C LYS A 55 1.25 24.71 -19.35
N THR A 56 0.17 25.32 -19.85
CA THR A 56 -0.70 24.72 -20.85
C THR A 56 0.19 24.04 -21.91
N PRO A 57 0.06 22.72 -22.15
CA PRO A 57 0.93 22.05 -23.09
C PRO A 57 0.63 22.60 -24.48
N THR A 58 1.52 23.43 -25.00
CA THR A 58 1.60 23.74 -26.42
C THR A 58 1.83 22.41 -27.13
N LYS A 59 0.91 22.03 -28.04
CA LYS A 59 1.06 20.89 -28.94
C LYS A 59 2.45 20.93 -29.57
N THR A 60 3.36 20.15 -29.04
CA THR A 60 4.73 20.03 -29.56
C THR A 60 4.75 18.81 -30.44
N SER A 61 5.08 19.03 -31.71
CA SER A 61 5.16 18.04 -32.76
C SER A 61 6.03 16.85 -32.37
N THR A 62 5.49 15.66 -32.64
CA THR A 62 6.04 14.32 -32.45
C THR A 62 7.49 14.19 -32.96
N PRO A 63 8.45 13.72 -32.14
CA PRO A 63 9.67 13.09 -32.65
C PRO A 63 9.29 11.76 -33.32
N PRO A 64 10.05 11.23 -34.30
CA PRO A 64 9.72 9.94 -34.89
C PRO A 64 9.86 8.86 -33.82
N GLN A 65 8.72 8.36 -33.35
CA GLN A 65 8.61 7.19 -32.51
C GLN A 65 9.20 5.99 -33.28
N PRO A 66 10.10 5.18 -32.70
CA PRO A 66 10.39 3.88 -33.26
C PRO A 66 9.09 3.09 -33.27
N THR A 67 8.57 2.84 -34.47
CA THR A 67 7.37 2.05 -34.71
C THR A 67 7.66 0.60 -34.37
N LEU A 68 7.62 0.26 -33.08
CA LEU A 68 7.42 -1.11 -32.66
C LEU A 68 5.92 -1.37 -32.83
N THR A 69 5.57 -2.04 -33.92
CA THR A 69 4.23 -2.61 -34.12
C THR A 69 3.93 -3.49 -32.91
N PRO A 70 2.99 -3.12 -32.02
CA PRO A 70 2.62 -3.99 -30.92
C PRO A 70 1.81 -5.12 -31.55
N THR A 71 2.48 -6.23 -31.82
CA THR A 71 1.79 -7.51 -31.95
C THR A 71 1.33 -7.81 -30.55
N ILE A 72 0.09 -7.44 -30.21
CA ILE A 72 -0.53 -7.64 -28.89
C ILE A 72 -0.35 -9.12 -28.55
N PRO A 73 0.63 -9.50 -27.71
CA PRO A 73 0.60 -10.81 -27.09
C PRO A 73 -0.58 -10.75 -26.14
N ALA A 74 -1.32 -11.85 -25.96
CA ALA A 74 -2.39 -11.89 -24.96
C ALA A 74 -1.86 -11.31 -23.64
N GLY A 75 -2.37 -10.13 -23.27
CA GLY A 75 -1.77 -9.26 -22.26
C GLY A 75 -1.57 -10.05 -21.00
N LYS A 76 -0.31 -10.16 -20.57
CA LYS A 76 0.02 -10.88 -19.36
C LYS A 76 -0.69 -10.17 -18.20
N PRO A 77 -1.44 -10.88 -17.34
CA PRO A 77 -2.11 -10.24 -16.23
C PRO A 77 -1.09 -9.50 -15.35
N GLY A 78 -1.30 -8.21 -15.13
CA GLY A 78 -0.37 -7.34 -14.40
C GLY A 78 0.60 -6.53 -15.28
N ASP A 79 0.70 -6.80 -16.59
CA ASP A 79 1.53 -6.01 -17.54
C ASP A 79 0.67 -4.92 -18.17
N ALA A 80 0.66 -3.74 -17.54
CA ALA A 80 -0.16 -2.61 -17.96
C ALA A 80 0.50 -1.81 -19.08
N ASN A 81 1.83 -1.76 -19.13
CA ASN A 81 2.56 -0.98 -20.13
C ASN A 81 2.85 -1.78 -21.42
N GLY A 82 2.59 -3.10 -21.41
CA GLY A 82 2.74 -4.01 -22.54
C GLY A 82 4.20 -4.36 -22.86
N ASP A 83 5.12 -4.22 -21.90
CA ASP A 83 6.54 -4.46 -22.10
C ASP A 83 6.97 -5.93 -21.90
N GLY A 84 6.02 -6.79 -21.54
CA GLY A 84 6.19 -8.22 -21.33
C GLY A 84 6.64 -8.58 -19.90
N LYS A 85 6.80 -7.59 -19.01
CA LYS A 85 7.17 -7.77 -17.61
C LYS A 85 6.04 -7.29 -16.71
N VAL A 86 6.03 -7.79 -15.48
CA VAL A 86 5.14 -7.29 -14.44
C VAL A 86 5.98 -6.73 -13.31
N ASP A 87 6.14 -5.40 -13.28
CA ASP A 87 7.02 -4.72 -12.34
C ASP A 87 6.42 -3.41 -11.79
N GLY A 88 7.28 -2.56 -11.21
CA GLY A 88 6.88 -1.30 -10.60
C GLY A 88 6.32 -0.27 -11.59
N PHE A 89 6.64 -0.35 -12.87
CA PHE A 89 6.06 0.53 -13.89
C PHE A 89 4.58 0.22 -14.12
N ASP A 90 4.17 -1.04 -14.05
CA ASP A 90 2.76 -1.44 -14.14
C ASP A 90 1.96 -1.02 -12.92
N TYR A 91 2.58 -1.11 -11.74
CA TYR A 91 1.98 -0.60 -10.50
C TYR A 91 1.67 0.90 -10.58
N LEU A 92 2.53 1.70 -11.23
CA LEU A 92 2.27 3.13 -11.42
C LEU A 92 1.06 3.38 -12.32
N VAL A 93 0.83 2.52 -13.33
CA VAL A 93 -0.36 2.60 -14.19
C VAL A 93 -1.62 2.31 -13.36
N TRP A 94 -1.64 1.21 -12.60
CA TRP A 94 -2.76 0.90 -11.69
C TRP A 94 -3.01 2.00 -10.66
N LEU A 95 -1.95 2.50 -10.01
CA LEU A 95 -2.06 3.52 -8.97
C LEU A 95 -2.65 4.84 -9.52
N SER A 96 -2.33 5.18 -10.77
CA SER A 96 -2.87 6.38 -11.43
C SER A 96 -4.36 6.28 -11.75
N HIS A 97 -4.89 5.05 -11.85
CA HIS A 97 -6.29 4.78 -12.18
C HIS A 97 -7.10 4.21 -11.02
N TYR A 98 -6.50 3.99 -9.84
CA TYR A 98 -7.19 3.42 -8.68
C TYR A 98 -8.50 4.15 -8.34
N GLY A 99 -9.58 3.40 -8.26
CA GLY A 99 -10.94 3.88 -8.00
C GLY A 99 -11.68 4.43 -9.23
N GLN A 100 -11.09 4.35 -10.42
CA GLN A 100 -11.74 4.71 -11.69
C GLN A 100 -12.37 3.47 -12.34
N THR A 101 -13.41 3.70 -13.15
CA THR A 101 -13.93 2.69 -14.07
C THR A 101 -13.06 2.65 -15.31
N SER A 102 -12.65 1.47 -15.75
CA SER A 102 -11.88 1.30 -16.98
C SER A 102 -12.74 0.70 -18.08
N ASN A 103 -12.59 1.24 -19.29
CA ASN A 103 -13.07 0.60 -20.52
C ASN A 103 -11.92 0.04 -21.36
N ASN A 104 -10.68 0.29 -20.95
CA ASN A 104 -9.48 -0.11 -21.67
C ASN A 104 -8.82 -1.36 -21.05
N GLY A 105 -9.28 -1.81 -19.88
CA GLY A 105 -8.82 -3.04 -19.26
C GLY A 105 -7.39 -2.91 -18.69
N PRO A 106 -6.48 -3.86 -18.95
CA PRO A 106 -5.16 -3.91 -18.32
C PRO A 106 -4.30 -2.66 -18.50
N ILE A 107 -4.47 -1.94 -19.62
CA ILE A 107 -3.75 -0.68 -19.90
C ILE A 107 -4.13 0.47 -18.96
N ASP A 108 -5.28 0.40 -18.29
CA ASP A 108 -5.62 1.31 -17.19
C ASP A 108 -5.40 0.65 -15.82
N GLY A 109 -4.88 -0.58 -15.76
CA GLY A 109 -4.72 -1.36 -14.53
C GLY A 109 -5.96 -2.16 -14.11
N ASP A 110 -6.96 -2.32 -14.97
CA ASP A 110 -8.06 -3.28 -14.79
C ASP A 110 -7.61 -4.67 -15.28
N PHE A 111 -6.89 -5.37 -14.41
CA PHE A 111 -6.23 -6.62 -14.72
C PHE A 111 -7.17 -7.83 -14.65
N ASN A 112 -8.31 -7.72 -13.96
CA ASN A 112 -9.33 -8.75 -13.93
C ASN A 112 -10.46 -8.53 -14.96
N SER A 113 -10.43 -7.40 -15.69
CA SER A 113 -11.43 -7.01 -16.69
C SER A 113 -12.84 -6.90 -16.14
N ASP A 114 -12.98 -6.48 -14.88
CA ASP A 114 -14.28 -6.26 -14.23
C ASP A 114 -14.85 -4.84 -14.47
N GLY A 115 -14.09 -3.99 -15.17
CA GLY A 115 -14.45 -2.63 -15.52
C GLY A 115 -14.14 -1.61 -14.41
N SER A 116 -13.48 -2.02 -13.32
CA SER A 116 -13.17 -1.17 -12.17
C SER A 116 -11.75 -1.40 -11.67
N VAL A 117 -10.91 -0.36 -11.67
CA VAL A 117 -9.53 -0.47 -11.19
C VAL A 117 -9.51 -0.38 -9.66
N ASN A 118 -9.34 -1.51 -8.98
CA ASN A 118 -9.49 -1.62 -7.53
C ASN A 118 -8.50 -2.60 -6.88
N GLY A 119 -8.74 -2.95 -5.61
CA GLY A 119 -7.86 -3.86 -4.85
C GLY A 119 -7.82 -5.29 -5.39
N GLN A 120 -8.83 -5.71 -6.15
CA GLN A 120 -8.84 -7.01 -6.80
C GLN A 120 -7.81 -7.07 -7.94
N ASP A 121 -7.61 -5.98 -8.68
CA ASP A 121 -6.57 -5.85 -9.70
C ASP A 121 -5.17 -5.85 -9.10
N TYR A 122 -5.01 -5.19 -7.94
CA TYR A 122 -3.73 -5.23 -7.21
C TYR A 122 -3.30 -6.66 -6.89
N LEU A 123 -4.25 -7.54 -6.52
CA LEU A 123 -3.95 -8.95 -6.26
C LEU A 123 -3.54 -9.70 -7.55
N VAL A 124 -4.10 -9.34 -8.69
CA VAL A 124 -3.70 -9.88 -9.99
C VAL A 124 -2.27 -9.46 -10.34
N TRP A 125 -1.94 -8.17 -10.21
CA TRP A 125 -0.57 -7.67 -10.40
C TRP A 125 0.41 -8.34 -9.43
N LEU A 126 0.08 -8.39 -8.14
CA LEU A 126 0.93 -8.98 -7.11
C LEU A 126 1.21 -10.47 -7.37
N SER A 127 0.21 -11.22 -7.85
CA SER A 127 0.38 -12.63 -8.21
C SER A 127 1.31 -12.86 -9.40
N ASN A 128 1.52 -11.85 -10.24
CA ASN A 128 2.36 -11.95 -11.43
C ASN A 128 3.66 -11.16 -11.30
N TYR A 129 3.89 -10.46 -10.19
CA TYR A 129 5.06 -9.61 -10.00
C TYR A 129 6.39 -10.36 -10.18
N GLY A 130 7.29 -9.76 -10.96
CA GLY A 130 8.63 -10.28 -11.24
C GLY A 130 8.68 -11.36 -12.32
N THR A 131 7.56 -11.62 -13.00
CA THR A 131 7.52 -12.49 -14.19
C THR A 131 7.75 -11.69 -15.45
#